data_AF-A0A7S1U827-F1
#
_entry.id   AF-A0A7S1U827-F1
#
_cell.length_a   1.000
_cell.length_b   1.000
_cell.length_c   1.000
_cell.angle_alpha   90.00
_cell.angle_beta   90.00
_cell.angle_gamma   90.00
#
_symmetry.space_group_name_H-M   'P 1'
#
loop_
_entity.id
_entity.type
_entity.pdbx_description
1 polymer ?
#
loop_
_entity_poly.entity_id
_entity_poly.type
_entity_poly.pdbx_seq_one_letter_code
_entity_poly.pdbx_strand_id
1 'polypeptide(L)'
;TLRLQFLAGTPALSTDTTFTLEFRPKTSITTGGAVAWITTSMNWDVSAEELRSQLMNLGWDAVTYEHEFVIGDVEVSRGTIVDGYSWDITFLDTSGLNIGDQVMLVPTLTLQANQPDISVSETYTGARSGGNPEEQIIEPSNDAAGQFRLRTVGSGYTPYLAVDASSTDVKTALETLDSIRQVTVTDDAGSPPTWTVTFIND
;
A
#
# COMPACT_ATOMS: atom_id res chain seq x y z
N THR A 1 -4.40 10.26 -7.09
CA THR A 1 -3.26 9.94 -7.98
C THR A 1 -2.04 9.73 -7.13
N LEU A 2 -1.33 8.62 -7.33
CA LEU A 2 -0.10 8.31 -6.62
C LEU A 2 1.13 8.74 -7.43
N ARG A 3 2.19 9.11 -6.72
CA ARG A 3 3.52 9.35 -7.26
C ARG A 3 4.51 8.42 -6.61
N LEU A 4 5.11 7.57 -7.44
CA LEU A 4 6.26 6.75 -7.09
C LEU A 4 7.53 7.52 -7.48
N GLN A 5 8.49 7.62 -6.57
CA GLN A 5 9.80 8.17 -6.84
C GLN A 5 10.86 7.15 -6.48
N PHE A 6 11.79 6.96 -7.42
CA PHE A 6 12.96 6.14 -7.23
C PHE A 6 14.18 7.03 -7.39
N LEU A 7 15.01 7.10 -6.34
CA LEU A 7 16.28 7.82 -6.32
C LEU A 7 17.41 6.78 -6.30
N ALA A 8 18.22 6.78 -7.35
CA ALA A 8 19.45 6.03 -7.36
C ALA A 8 20.39 6.61 -6.31
N GLY A 9 20.85 5.76 -5.39
CA GLY A 9 21.91 6.12 -4.46
C GLY A 9 23.22 6.41 -5.20
N THR A 10 24.22 6.90 -4.48
CA THR A 10 25.57 7.10 -5.01
C THR A 10 26.49 5.97 -4.52
N PRO A 11 27.24 5.27 -5.41
CA PRO A 11 27.32 5.41 -6.87
C PRO A 11 26.10 4.84 -7.61
N ALA A 12 25.99 5.18 -8.91
CA ALA A 12 24.90 4.75 -9.80
C ALA A 12 24.61 3.23 -9.67
N LEU A 13 23.32 2.91 -9.68
CA LEU A 13 22.84 1.57 -9.40
C LEU A 13 23.20 0.56 -10.48
N SER A 14 23.36 -0.70 -10.07
CA SER A 14 23.49 -1.80 -11.01
C SER A 14 22.18 -2.02 -11.76
N THR A 15 22.28 -2.59 -12.96
CA THR A 15 21.11 -3.06 -13.74
C THR A 15 20.29 -4.13 -13.01
N ASP A 16 20.83 -4.72 -11.94
CA ASP A 16 20.16 -5.73 -11.14
C ASP A 16 19.31 -5.11 -10.01
N THR A 17 19.34 -3.79 -9.84
CA THR A 17 18.51 -3.11 -8.84
C THR A 17 17.06 -3.18 -9.25
N THR A 18 16.26 -3.81 -8.40
CA THR A 18 14.85 -4.07 -8.67
C THR A 18 13.98 -3.68 -7.49
N PHE A 19 12.70 -3.50 -7.75
CA PHE A 19 11.68 -3.26 -6.73
C PHE A 19 10.39 -4.00 -7.05
N THR A 20 9.59 -4.22 -6.02
CA THR A 20 8.20 -4.66 -6.14
C THR A 20 7.27 -3.61 -5.53
N LEU A 21 6.02 -3.61 -6.00
CA LEU A 21 4.94 -2.85 -5.38
C LEU A 21 3.93 -3.81 -4.80
N GLU A 22 3.54 -3.55 -3.56
CA GLU A 22 2.52 -4.30 -2.85
C GLU A 22 1.22 -3.48 -2.76
N PHE A 23 0.10 -4.14 -3.04
CA PHE A 23 -1.25 -3.62 -2.92
C PHE A 23 -2.05 -4.47 -1.91
N ARG A 24 -2.69 -3.83 -0.93
CA ARG A 24 -3.48 -4.49 0.13
C ARG A 24 -4.87 -3.85 0.33
N PRO A 25 -5.81 -4.04 -0.60
CA PRO A 25 -7.14 -3.43 -0.55
C PRO A 25 -8.08 -4.05 0.49
N LYS A 26 -8.01 -5.38 0.77
CA LYS A 26 -8.84 -6.10 1.76
C LYS A 26 -8.46 -7.59 1.89
N THR A 27 -8.88 -8.25 2.98
CA THR A 27 -8.99 -9.72 3.08
C THR A 27 -10.02 -10.25 2.08
N SER A 28 -9.70 -11.32 1.35
CA SER A 28 -10.73 -12.11 0.65
C SER A 28 -11.61 -12.79 1.70
N ILE A 29 -12.91 -12.48 1.70
CA ILE A 29 -13.92 -13.11 2.58
C ILE A 29 -13.96 -14.64 2.44
N THR A 30 -13.34 -15.19 1.40
CA THR A 30 -13.26 -16.61 1.08
C THR A 30 -12.05 -17.30 1.71
N THR A 31 -10.98 -16.56 2.07
CA THR A 31 -9.69 -17.15 2.48
C THR A 31 -9.22 -16.69 3.87
N GLY A 32 -9.89 -15.71 4.49
CA GLY A 32 -9.72 -15.43 5.93
C GLY A 32 -8.36 -14.87 6.36
N GLY A 33 -7.67 -14.11 5.50
CA GLY A 33 -6.42 -13.41 5.81
C GLY A 33 -6.15 -12.25 4.85
N ALA A 34 -5.33 -11.27 5.25
CA ALA A 34 -4.99 -10.13 4.40
C ALA A 34 -4.16 -10.62 3.20
N VAL A 35 -4.75 -10.63 2.01
CA VAL A 35 -4.04 -11.02 0.79
C VAL A 35 -3.28 -9.79 0.29
N ALA A 36 -1.96 -9.90 0.24
CA ALA A 36 -1.11 -8.90 -0.39
C ALA A 36 -0.84 -9.31 -1.83
N TRP A 37 -1.17 -8.42 -2.77
CA TRP A 37 -0.84 -8.62 -4.18
C TRP A 37 0.43 -7.86 -4.49
N ILE A 38 1.45 -8.59 -4.92
CA ILE A 38 2.79 -8.05 -5.18
C ILE A 38 3.06 -8.16 -6.67
N THR A 39 3.55 -7.07 -7.27
CA THR A 39 4.01 -7.12 -8.67
C THR A 39 5.16 -8.13 -8.82
N THR A 40 5.47 -8.51 -10.05
CA THR A 40 6.78 -9.14 -10.26
C THR A 40 7.90 -8.15 -9.98
N SER A 41 9.13 -8.66 -9.85
CA SER A 41 10.31 -7.81 -9.66
C SER A 41 10.54 -6.96 -10.91
N MET A 42 10.49 -5.63 -10.75
CA MET A 42 10.69 -4.66 -11.82
C MET A 42 12.05 -4.00 -11.69
N ASN A 43 12.72 -3.74 -12.80
CA ASN A 43 13.94 -2.94 -12.79
C ASN A 43 13.67 -1.52 -12.30
N TRP A 44 14.65 -0.92 -11.63
CA TRP A 44 14.57 0.46 -11.13
C TRP A 44 14.28 1.51 -12.22
N ASP A 45 14.51 1.18 -13.50
CA ASP A 45 14.28 2.04 -14.65
C ASP A 45 13.10 1.57 -15.54
N VAL A 46 12.18 0.79 -14.97
CA VAL A 46 11.00 0.25 -15.66
C VAL A 46 10.22 1.31 -16.45
N SER A 47 9.73 0.96 -17.65
CA SER A 47 8.94 1.87 -18.48
C SER A 47 7.55 2.13 -17.87
N ALA A 48 6.88 3.18 -18.31
CA ALA A 48 5.51 3.46 -17.86
C ALA A 48 4.55 2.35 -18.26
N GLU A 49 4.72 1.79 -19.45
CA GLU A 49 3.91 0.71 -20.02
C GLU A 49 4.12 -0.59 -19.25
N GLU A 50 5.37 -0.91 -18.90
CA GLU A 50 5.68 -2.09 -18.11
C GLU A 50 5.15 -1.94 -16.68
N LEU A 51 5.36 -0.80 -16.02
CA LEU A 51 4.78 -0.56 -14.70
C LEU A 51 3.24 -0.65 -14.72
N ARG A 52 2.59 -0.09 -15.74
CA ARG A 52 1.15 -0.23 -15.96
C ARG A 52 0.75 -1.69 -16.10
N SER A 53 1.47 -2.45 -16.92
CA SER A 53 1.21 -3.88 -17.14
C SER A 53 1.28 -4.66 -15.83
N GLN A 54 2.29 -4.39 -15.01
CA GLN A 54 2.48 -5.04 -13.71
C GLN A 54 1.31 -4.76 -12.75
N LEU A 55 0.85 -3.51 -12.67
CA LEU A 55 -0.30 -3.14 -11.83
C LEU A 55 -1.61 -3.75 -12.32
N MET A 56 -1.87 -3.72 -13.63
CA MET A 56 -3.09 -4.26 -14.23
C MET A 56 -3.18 -5.79 -14.17
N ASN A 57 -2.04 -6.48 -13.97
CA ASN A 57 -1.98 -7.93 -13.85
C ASN A 57 -1.85 -8.41 -12.40
N LEU A 58 -1.98 -7.53 -11.40
CA LEU A 58 -2.02 -7.95 -10.00
C LEU A 58 -3.20 -8.90 -9.75
N GLY A 59 -2.90 -10.01 -9.07
CA GLY A 59 -3.86 -11.09 -8.79
C GLY A 59 -4.04 -12.11 -9.90
N TRP A 60 -3.24 -12.03 -10.97
CA TRP A 60 -3.13 -13.11 -11.96
C TRP A 60 -2.18 -14.22 -11.49
N ASP A 61 -2.63 -15.48 -11.50
CA ASP A 61 -1.79 -16.66 -11.28
C ASP A 61 -1.52 -17.38 -12.62
N ALA A 62 -0.27 -17.35 -13.06
CA ALA A 62 0.16 -17.97 -14.31
C ALA A 62 0.18 -19.51 -14.28
N VAL A 63 0.13 -20.14 -13.10
CA VAL A 63 0.19 -21.60 -12.93
C VAL A 63 -1.20 -22.21 -12.99
N THR A 64 -2.15 -21.61 -12.26
CA THR A 64 -3.54 -22.09 -12.20
C THR A 64 -4.43 -21.48 -13.28
N TYR A 65 -3.96 -20.42 -13.96
CA TYR A 65 -4.75 -19.58 -14.87
C TYR A 65 -5.99 -18.97 -14.19
N GLU A 66 -5.99 -18.92 -12.86
CA GLU A 66 -6.97 -18.19 -12.08
C GLU A 66 -6.51 -16.74 -11.93
N HIS A 67 -7.48 -15.85 -11.80
CA HIS A 67 -7.23 -14.43 -11.64
C HIS A 67 -8.28 -13.79 -10.73
N GLU A 68 -7.81 -12.96 -9.82
CA GLU A 68 -8.60 -12.02 -9.05
C GLU A 68 -7.98 -10.65 -9.26
N PHE A 69 -8.39 -9.97 -10.34
CA PHE A 69 -7.87 -8.62 -10.59
C PHE A 69 -8.31 -7.69 -9.47
N VAL A 70 -7.33 -7.03 -8.87
CA VAL A 70 -7.54 -6.15 -7.72
C VAL A 70 -7.37 -4.67 -8.04
N ILE A 71 -6.78 -4.35 -9.18
CA ILE A 71 -6.64 -2.99 -9.69
C ILE A 71 -7.29 -2.95 -11.08
N GLY A 72 -8.21 -2.00 -11.26
CA GLY A 72 -8.85 -1.69 -12.54
C GLY A 72 -7.97 -0.79 -13.40
N ASP A 73 -8.52 -0.20 -14.46
CA ASP A 73 -7.74 0.64 -15.38
C ASP A 73 -6.94 1.74 -14.66
N VAL A 74 -5.64 1.81 -14.97
CA VAL A 74 -4.72 2.84 -14.51
C VAL A 74 -3.99 3.48 -15.69
N GLU A 75 -3.73 4.78 -15.56
CA GLU A 75 -2.80 5.51 -16.40
C GLU A 75 -1.48 5.68 -15.65
N VAL A 76 -0.37 5.38 -16.33
CA VAL A 76 0.99 5.56 -15.79
C VAL A 76 1.76 6.45 -16.73
N SER A 77 2.41 7.48 -16.19
CA SER A 77 3.39 8.30 -16.91
C SER A 77 4.72 8.31 -16.17
N ARG A 78 5.84 8.36 -16.91
CA ARG A 78 7.19 8.36 -16.35
C ARG A 78 7.90 9.68 -16.63
N GLY A 79 8.56 10.22 -15.61
CA GLY A 79 9.48 11.35 -15.68
C GLY A 79 10.86 10.98 -15.17
N THR A 80 11.84 11.85 -15.45
CA THR A 80 13.19 11.77 -14.87
C THR A 80 13.31 12.76 -13.72
N ILE A 81 14.04 12.37 -12.67
CA ILE A 81 14.43 13.24 -11.56
C ILE A 81 15.96 13.23 -11.44
N VAL A 82 16.50 14.07 -10.56
CA VAL A 82 17.94 14.04 -10.26
C VAL A 82 18.29 12.65 -9.75
N ASP A 83 19.22 11.99 -10.44
CA ASP A 83 19.68 10.64 -10.14
C ASP A 83 18.55 9.60 -10.06
N GLY A 84 17.47 9.72 -10.85
CA GLY A 84 16.40 8.71 -10.77
C GLY A 84 15.22 8.90 -11.71
N TYR A 85 14.12 8.21 -11.37
CA TYR A 85 12.87 8.24 -12.11
C TYR A 85 11.67 8.50 -11.18
N SER A 86 10.62 9.05 -11.76
CA SER A 86 9.32 9.20 -11.10
C SER A 86 8.21 8.66 -11.99
N TRP A 87 7.19 8.07 -11.38
CA TRP A 87 5.98 7.65 -12.08
C TRP A 87 4.76 8.28 -11.42
N ASP A 88 3.89 8.86 -12.23
CA ASP A 88 2.55 9.27 -11.80
C ASP A 88 1.56 8.18 -12.21
N ILE A 89 0.82 7.65 -11.23
CA ILE A 89 -0.14 6.56 -11.37
C ILE A 89 -1.53 7.11 -11.04
N THR A 90 -2.40 7.13 -12.05
CA THR A 90 -3.78 7.60 -11.92
C THR A 90 -4.74 6.43 -12.09
N PHE A 91 -5.55 6.17 -11.09
CA PHE A 91 -6.61 5.17 -11.16
C PHE A 91 -7.82 5.71 -11.92
N LEU A 92 -8.15 5.09 -13.05
CA LEU A 92 -9.19 5.54 -13.98
C LEU A 92 -10.51 4.79 -13.83
N ASP A 93 -10.48 3.54 -13.37
CA ASP A 93 -11.69 2.71 -13.22
C ASP A 93 -12.58 3.12 -12.05
N THR A 94 -13.38 4.16 -12.28
CA THR A 94 -14.26 4.76 -11.26
C THR A 94 -15.58 4.02 -11.06
N SER A 95 -15.82 2.91 -11.77
CA SER A 95 -17.06 2.13 -11.70
C SER A 95 -16.84 0.64 -11.42
N GLY A 96 -15.58 0.21 -11.31
CA GLY A 96 -15.20 -1.18 -11.07
C GLY A 96 -14.26 -1.33 -9.87
N LEU A 97 -13.01 -1.70 -10.13
CA LEU A 97 -12.06 -2.09 -9.09
C LEU A 97 -11.43 -0.90 -8.36
N ASN A 98 -11.35 0.26 -9.01
CA ASN A 98 -10.74 1.46 -8.42
C ASN A 98 -11.80 2.43 -7.85
N ILE A 99 -12.92 1.91 -7.34
CA ILE A 99 -13.96 2.75 -6.73
C ILE A 99 -13.50 3.22 -5.35
N GLY A 100 -13.61 4.53 -5.12
CA GLY A 100 -13.27 5.14 -3.84
C GLY A 100 -11.79 5.45 -3.76
N ASP A 101 -11.37 5.79 -2.55
CA ASP A 101 -9.96 6.04 -2.32
C ASP A 101 -9.14 4.74 -2.39
N GLN A 102 -7.93 4.84 -2.93
CA GLN A 102 -7.10 3.68 -3.21
C GLN A 102 -5.98 3.60 -2.18
N VAL A 103 -5.84 2.42 -1.56
CA VAL A 103 -4.74 2.18 -0.63
C VAL A 103 -3.40 2.48 -1.29
N MET A 104 -2.51 3.07 -0.52
CA MET A 104 -1.18 3.41 -1.00
C MET A 104 -0.38 2.14 -1.34
N LEU A 105 0.26 2.16 -2.50
CA LEU A 105 1.20 1.12 -2.90
C LEU A 105 2.43 1.15 -1.98
N VAL A 106 2.83 -0.02 -1.48
CA VAL A 106 4.01 -0.14 -0.62
C VAL A 106 5.19 -0.65 -1.46
N PRO A 107 6.24 0.16 -1.65
CA PRO A 107 7.39 -0.28 -2.41
C PRO A 107 8.35 -1.11 -1.55
N THR A 108 8.94 -2.15 -2.14
CA THR A 108 10.03 -2.93 -1.52
C THR A 108 11.21 -3.01 -2.48
N LEU A 109 12.41 -2.69 -1.98
CA LEU A 109 13.66 -2.79 -2.75
C LEU A 109 14.32 -4.15 -2.54
N THR A 110 14.76 -4.76 -3.63
CA THR A 110 15.67 -5.91 -3.60
C THR A 110 17.11 -5.38 -3.63
N LEU A 111 17.73 -5.18 -2.46
CA LEU A 111 19.06 -4.58 -2.37
C LEU A 111 20.19 -5.54 -2.78
N GLN A 112 21.11 -5.03 -3.60
CA GLN A 112 22.53 -5.43 -3.62
C GLN A 112 23.41 -4.15 -3.70
N ALA A 113 23.72 -3.54 -2.55
CA ALA A 113 24.58 -2.35 -2.32
C ALA A 113 24.02 -0.96 -2.73
N ASN A 114 24.63 0.10 -2.14
CA ASN A 114 24.51 1.54 -2.48
C ASN A 114 23.30 2.37 -1.99
N GLN A 115 22.52 1.90 -1.01
CA GLN A 115 21.44 2.66 -0.36
C GLN A 115 20.51 3.47 -1.30
N PRO A 116 19.94 2.87 -2.38
CA PRO A 116 18.86 3.52 -3.10
C PRO A 116 17.66 3.82 -2.21
N ASP A 117 16.90 4.85 -2.58
CA ASP A 117 15.65 5.20 -1.92
C ASP A 117 14.48 5.06 -2.89
N ILE A 118 13.38 4.53 -2.39
CA ILE A 118 12.12 4.43 -3.12
C ILE A 118 11.00 4.88 -2.19
N SER A 119 10.12 5.73 -2.71
CA SER A 119 8.99 6.22 -1.96
C SER A 119 7.75 6.30 -2.85
N VAL A 120 6.61 5.97 -2.26
CA VAL A 120 5.29 6.25 -2.83
C VAL A 120 4.67 7.33 -1.97
N SER A 121 4.07 8.31 -2.64
CA SER A 121 3.33 9.39 -2.01
C SER A 121 2.07 9.65 -2.81
N GLU A 122 1.05 10.21 -2.17
CA GLU A 122 -0.12 10.68 -2.87
C GLU A 122 0.06 12.14 -3.33
N THR A 123 -0.31 12.43 -4.59
CA THR A 123 -0.25 13.80 -5.14
C THR A 123 -1.61 14.49 -5.19
N TYR A 124 -2.68 13.70 -5.21
CA TYR A 124 -4.07 14.16 -5.16
C TYR A 124 -4.87 13.15 -4.35
N THR A 125 -5.36 13.58 -3.19
CA THR A 125 -6.24 12.83 -2.26
C THR A 125 -7.44 12.27 -3.00
N GLY A 126 -7.58 10.95 -2.99
CA GLY A 126 -8.60 10.19 -3.72
C GLY A 126 -9.99 10.19 -3.11
N ALA A 127 -10.27 10.94 -2.05
CA ALA A 127 -11.62 11.10 -1.52
C ALA A 127 -12.51 11.98 -2.45
N ARG A 128 -13.07 11.39 -3.51
CA ARG A 128 -14.21 12.00 -4.21
C ARG A 128 -15.40 12.05 -3.26
N SER A 129 -16.15 13.15 -3.26
CA SER A 129 -17.44 13.23 -2.54
C SER A 129 -18.37 12.08 -2.99
N GLY A 130 -18.60 11.12 -2.11
CA GLY A 130 -19.39 9.90 -2.40
C GLY A 130 -18.57 8.68 -2.85
N GLY A 131 -17.24 8.74 -2.80
CA GLY A 131 -16.38 7.55 -2.93
C GLY A 131 -16.44 6.65 -1.70
N ASN A 132 -15.99 5.39 -1.84
CA ASN A 132 -15.81 4.51 -0.69
C ASN A 132 -14.65 5.01 0.18
N PRO A 133 -14.77 4.95 1.52
CA PRO A 133 -13.66 5.25 2.41
C PRO A 133 -12.54 4.21 2.25
N GLU A 134 -11.28 4.61 2.42
CA GLU A 134 -10.14 3.67 2.42
C GLU A 134 -10.30 2.68 3.59
N GLU A 135 -10.05 1.39 3.35
CA GLU A 135 -10.02 0.35 4.39
C GLU A 135 -8.63 -0.31 4.45
N GLN A 136 -8.03 -0.37 5.64
CA GLN A 136 -6.78 -1.08 5.89
C GLN A 136 -6.95 -2.08 7.03
N ILE A 137 -6.19 -3.17 7.00
CA ILE A 137 -6.24 -4.23 8.01
C ILE A 137 -4.92 -4.30 8.77
N ILE A 138 -5.03 -4.37 10.10
CA ILE A 138 -3.94 -4.62 11.02
C ILE A 138 -4.08 -6.06 11.51
N GLU A 139 -3.17 -6.92 11.07
CA GLU A 139 -3.16 -8.35 11.40
C GLU A 139 -1.82 -8.70 12.09
N PRO A 140 -1.80 -8.86 13.42
CA PRO A 140 -0.62 -9.35 14.13
C PRO A 140 -0.36 -10.82 13.79
N SER A 141 0.90 -11.26 13.87
CA SER A 141 1.20 -12.70 13.77
C SER A 141 0.59 -13.47 14.93
N ASN A 142 0.27 -14.75 14.72
CA ASN A 142 -0.35 -15.61 15.75
C ASN A 142 0.50 -15.78 17.03
N ASP A 143 1.80 -15.53 16.95
CA ASP A 143 2.76 -15.57 18.06
C ASP A 143 3.15 -14.17 18.58
N ALA A 144 2.48 -13.10 18.09
CA ALA A 144 2.76 -11.75 18.52
C ALA A 144 2.42 -11.56 20.00
N ALA A 145 3.34 -10.97 20.75
CA ALA A 145 3.21 -10.66 22.16
C ALA A 145 3.77 -9.26 22.46
N GLY A 146 3.31 -8.66 23.56
CA GLY A 146 3.79 -7.36 24.02
C GLY A 146 3.05 -6.19 23.40
N GLN A 147 3.79 -5.21 22.89
CA GLN A 147 3.25 -3.94 22.41
C GLN A 147 3.74 -3.62 21.00
N PHE A 148 2.89 -2.96 20.22
CA PHE A 148 3.20 -2.47 18.87
C PHE A 148 2.87 -0.97 18.76
N ARG A 149 3.28 -0.37 17.65
CA ARG A 149 2.93 1.00 17.27
C ARG A 149 2.63 1.05 15.78
N LEU A 150 1.71 1.92 15.40
CA LEU A 150 1.32 2.14 14.01
C LEU A 150 1.86 3.49 13.54
N ARG A 151 1.93 3.67 12.22
CA ARG A 151 2.14 4.97 11.57
C ARG A 151 1.61 4.90 10.15
N THR A 152 1.16 6.03 9.62
CA THR A 152 1.05 6.21 8.15
C THR A 152 2.38 6.71 7.61
N VAL A 153 2.61 6.58 6.30
CA VAL A 153 3.82 7.13 5.67
C VAL A 153 3.86 8.64 5.88
N GLY A 154 5.02 9.15 6.29
CA GLY A 154 5.23 10.57 6.58
C GLY A 154 4.76 11.03 7.98
N SER A 155 4.09 10.17 8.75
CA SER A 155 3.64 10.50 10.11
C SER A 155 4.60 10.02 11.22
N GLY A 156 4.36 10.53 12.43
CA GLY A 156 4.93 9.97 13.65
C GLY A 156 4.37 8.59 13.98
N TYR A 157 4.86 7.98 15.06
CA TYR A 157 4.26 6.75 15.58
C TYR A 157 3.13 7.07 16.54
N THR A 158 2.12 6.19 16.57
CA THR A 158 1.12 6.18 17.63
C THR A 158 1.77 5.91 18.99
N PRO A 159 1.05 6.18 20.11
CA PRO A 159 1.36 5.57 21.39
C PRO A 159 1.44 4.03 21.27
N TYR A 160 2.13 3.39 22.22
CA TYR A 160 2.21 1.93 22.29
C TYR A 160 0.82 1.32 22.54
N LEU A 161 0.45 0.38 21.69
CA LEU A 161 -0.75 -0.45 21.79
C LEU A 161 -0.36 -1.85 22.26
N ALA A 162 -1.15 -2.45 23.14
CA ALA A 162 -0.99 -3.86 23.47
C ALA A 162 -1.41 -4.73 22.28
N VAL A 163 -0.82 -5.91 22.11
CA VAL A 163 -1.15 -6.83 21.00
C VAL A 163 -2.62 -7.30 21.03
N ASP A 164 -3.29 -7.19 22.18
CA ASP A 164 -4.70 -7.50 22.42
C ASP A 164 -5.55 -6.22 22.64
N ALA A 165 -5.09 -5.06 22.14
CA ALA A 165 -5.79 -3.78 22.28
C ALA A 165 -7.24 -3.82 21.72
N SER A 166 -8.15 -3.06 22.34
CA SER A 166 -9.51 -2.96 21.82
C SER A 166 -9.54 -2.13 20.52
N SER A 167 -10.55 -2.33 19.67
CA SER A 167 -10.80 -1.47 18.50
C SER A 167 -10.93 0.01 18.88
N THR A 168 -11.43 0.31 20.08
CA THR A 168 -11.50 1.68 20.62
C THR A 168 -10.12 2.26 20.92
N ASP A 169 -9.21 1.45 21.48
CA ASP A 169 -7.84 1.89 21.76
C ASP A 169 -7.06 2.11 20.45
N VAL A 170 -7.20 1.20 19.49
CA VAL A 170 -6.58 1.34 18.16
C VAL A 170 -7.09 2.58 17.45
N LYS A 171 -8.41 2.83 17.44
CA LYS A 171 -9.01 4.07 16.92
C LYS A 171 -8.40 5.31 17.57
N THR A 172 -8.40 5.35 18.90
CA THR A 172 -7.90 6.49 19.66
C THR A 172 -6.43 6.76 19.35
N ALA A 173 -5.61 5.71 19.26
CA ALA A 173 -4.20 5.81 18.94
C ALA A 173 -3.96 6.32 17.51
N LEU A 174 -4.71 5.84 16.52
CA LEU A 174 -4.61 6.31 15.13
C LEU A 174 -5.02 7.77 14.98
N GLU A 175 -6.09 8.21 15.65
CA GLU A 175 -6.55 9.61 15.64
C GLU A 175 -5.62 10.58 16.41
N THR A 176 -4.52 10.09 16.99
CA THR A 176 -3.43 10.96 17.50
C THR A 176 -2.44 11.39 16.42
N LEU A 177 -2.44 10.75 15.25
CA LEU A 177 -1.51 11.08 14.17
C LEU A 177 -2.02 12.31 13.41
N ASP A 178 -1.16 13.31 13.19
CA ASP A 178 -1.52 14.55 12.48
C ASP A 178 -2.02 14.31 11.03
N SER A 179 -1.66 13.16 10.45
CA SER A 179 -2.08 12.71 9.13
C SER A 179 -3.47 12.05 9.10
N ILE A 180 -4.07 11.73 10.25
CA ILE A 180 -5.35 11.03 10.36
C ILE A 180 -6.34 11.92 11.09
N ARG A 181 -7.46 12.27 10.45
CA ARG A 181 -8.54 13.01 11.14
C ARG A 181 -9.56 12.08 11.79
N GLN A 182 -10.12 11.15 11.02
CA GLN A 182 -11.20 10.30 11.50
C GLN A 182 -11.15 8.91 10.89
N VAL A 183 -11.19 7.90 11.76
CA VAL A 183 -11.27 6.49 11.36
C VAL A 183 -12.43 5.77 12.05
N THR A 184 -12.93 4.70 11.45
CA THR A 184 -13.71 3.67 12.16
C THR A 184 -12.84 2.42 12.27
N VAL A 185 -12.86 1.77 13.44
CA VAL A 185 -12.11 0.53 13.65
C VAL A 185 -13.08 -0.54 14.12
N THR A 186 -13.06 -1.69 13.44
CA THR A 186 -13.79 -2.90 13.84
C THR A 186 -12.80 -4.03 14.06
N ASP A 187 -12.95 -4.77 15.15
CA ASP A 187 -12.16 -5.96 15.46
C ASP A 187 -12.89 -7.24 15.04
N ASP A 188 -12.15 -8.18 14.47
CA ASP A 188 -12.61 -9.54 14.21
C ASP A 188 -12.26 -10.47 15.38
N ALA A 189 -13.05 -11.52 15.58
CA ALA A 189 -12.86 -12.48 16.66
C ALA A 189 -11.54 -13.27 16.48
N GLY A 190 -10.54 -12.99 17.32
CA GLY A 190 -9.23 -13.61 17.30
C GLY A 190 -8.41 -13.32 18.56
N SER A 191 -7.30 -14.03 18.76
CA SER A 191 -6.32 -13.76 19.82
C SER A 191 -4.91 -14.02 19.28
N PRO A 192 -4.16 -12.98 18.88
CA PRO A 192 -4.54 -11.56 18.92
C PRO A 192 -5.66 -11.20 17.93
N PRO A 193 -6.45 -10.14 18.20
CA PRO A 193 -7.50 -9.69 17.28
C PRO A 193 -6.90 -9.05 16.02
N THR A 194 -7.65 -9.14 14.92
CA THR A 194 -7.37 -8.42 13.67
C THR A 194 -8.28 -7.21 13.61
N TRP A 195 -7.76 -6.05 13.22
CA TRP A 195 -8.55 -4.81 13.13
C TRP A 195 -8.70 -4.35 11.68
N THR A 196 -9.93 -4.07 11.25
CA THR A 196 -10.22 -3.33 10.03
C THR A 196 -10.40 -1.85 10.37
N VAL A 197 -9.64 -0.99 9.69
CA VAL A 197 -9.59 0.46 9.87
C VAL A 197 -10.15 1.12 8.60
N THR A 198 -11.26 1.83 8.72
CA THR A 198 -11.89 2.59 7.65
C THR A 198 -11.58 4.09 7.83
N PHE A 199 -10.89 4.72 6.88
CA PHE A 199 -10.55 6.14 6.90
C PHE A 199 -11.68 6.96 6.28
N ILE A 200 -12.39 7.74 7.10
CA ILE A 200 -13.64 8.41 6.70
C ILE A 200 -13.39 9.80 6.12
N ASN A 201 -12.32 10.46 6.55
CA ASN A 201 -11.85 11.75 6.03
C ASN A 201 -10.35 11.82 6.30
N ASP A 202 -9.51 11.58 5.30
CA ASP A 202 -8.09 11.91 5.35
C ASP A 202 -7.82 13.32 4.76
#